data_AF-A0A1V1NTJ5-F1
#
_entry.id   AF-A0A1V1NTJ5-F1
#
_cell.length_a   1.000
_cell.length_b   1.000
_cell.length_c   1.000
_cell.angle_alpha   90.00
_cell.angle_beta   90.00
_cell.angle_gamma   90.00
#
_symmetry.space_group_name_H-M   'P 1'
#
loop_
_entity.id
_entity.type
_entity.pdbx_description
1 polymer ?
#
loop_
_entity_poly.entity_id
_entity_poly.type
_entity_poly.pdbx_seq_one_letter_code
_entity_poly.pdbx_strand_id
1 'polypeptide(L)' 'MCAPKVCLITNTNAYNLPQQFTNEINSQAGPIIIGTNVWIGAGAIIAPNVTIEDGCIIAAGSMIYQDIPANSL' A
#
# COMPACT_ATOMS: atom_id res chain seq x y z
N MET A 1 -8.03 12.33 -2.76
CA MET A 1 -7.00 13.38 -2.80
C MET A 1 -5.66 12.77 -2.37
N CYS A 2 -4.57 13.10 -3.07
CA CYS A 2 -3.24 12.55 -2.80
C CYS A 2 -2.25 13.71 -2.53
N ALA A 3 -1.65 13.73 -1.36
CA ALA A 3 -0.66 14.75 -0.99
C ALA A 3 0.72 14.46 -1.61
N PRO A 4 1.67 15.41 -1.57
CA PRO A 4 3.00 15.21 -2.15
C PRO A 4 3.75 14.00 -1.57
N LYS A 5 4.56 13.35 -2.42
CA LYS A 5 5.45 12.23 -2.06
C LYS A 5 4.75 10.96 -1.54
N VAL A 6 3.47 10.77 -1.82
CA VAL A 6 2.81 9.47 -1.59
C VAL A 6 3.41 8.42 -2.54
N CYS A 7 3.71 7.23 -2.01
CA CYS A 7 4.23 6.10 -2.77
C CYS A 7 3.19 4.96 -2.78
N LEU A 8 2.79 4.54 -3.98
CA LEU A 8 1.94 3.37 -4.19
C LEU A 8 2.81 2.26 -4.77
N ILE A 9 2.89 1.14 -4.06
CA ILE A 9 3.75 0.02 -4.43
C ILE A 9 2.83 -1.16 -4.75
N THR A 10 2.72 -1.55 -6.03
CA THR A 10 1.88 -2.68 -6.46
C THR A 10 2.64 -4.00 -6.59
N ASN A 11 3.98 -3.96 -6.49
CA ASN A 11 4.83 -5.13 -6.55
C ASN A 11 5.96 -5.04 -5.53
N THR A 12 6.28 -6.15 -4.89
CA THR A 12 7.43 -6.34 -4.01
C THR A 12 8.05 -7.71 -4.27
N ASN A 13 9.28 -7.92 -3.81
CA ASN A 13 9.85 -9.26 -3.80
C ASN A 13 9.21 -10.07 -2.67
N ALA A 14 8.78 -11.29 -2.97
CA ALA A 14 8.28 -12.23 -1.98
C ALA A 14 9.43 -12.63 -1.05
N TYR A 15 9.27 -12.38 0.24
CA TYR A 15 10.25 -12.75 1.26
C TYR A 15 10.10 -14.22 1.65
N ASN A 16 10.45 -15.13 0.73
CA ASN A 16 10.57 -16.56 1.02
C ASN A 16 12.05 -16.92 1.19
N LEU A 17 12.53 -17.03 2.44
CA LEU A 17 13.77 -17.75 2.73
C LEU A 17 13.48 -19.25 2.50
N PRO A 18 14.21 -20.00 1.64
CA PRO A 18 15.60 -19.82 1.18
C PRO A 18 15.76 -19.41 -0.30
N GLN A 19 14.69 -18.99 -0.98
CA GLN A 19 14.71 -18.66 -2.42
C GLN A 19 15.49 -17.39 -2.76
N GLN A 20 15.82 -16.55 -1.77
CA GLN A 20 16.59 -15.31 -2.00
C GLN A 20 18.01 -15.54 -2.59
N PHE A 21 18.48 -16.79 -2.61
CA PHE A 21 19.77 -17.19 -3.20
C PHE A 21 19.64 -17.83 -4.60
N THR A 22 18.44 -17.96 -5.15
CA THR A 22 18.24 -18.35 -6.56
C THR A 22 18.20 -17.10 -7.43
N ASN A 23 18.62 -17.20 -8.70
CA ASN A 23 18.48 -16.12 -9.68
C ASN A 23 17.01 -15.87 -10.09
N GLU A 24 16.04 -16.28 -9.27
CA GLU A 24 14.60 -16.18 -9.54
C GLU A 24 13.99 -15.09 -8.65
N ILE A 25 13.49 -14.03 -9.29
CA ILE A 25 12.74 -12.99 -8.59
C ILE A 25 11.32 -13.53 -8.38
N ASN A 26 11.08 -14.13 -7.20
CA ASN A 26 9.72 -14.44 -6.76
C ASN A 26 9.06 -13.11 -6.35
N SER A 27 8.15 -12.57 -7.16
CA SER A 27 7.50 -11.29 -6.91
C SER A 27 6.09 -11.49 -6.38
N GLN A 28 5.75 -10.76 -5.32
CA GLN A 28 4.38 -10.58 -4.87
C GLN A 28 3.85 -9.30 -5.50
N ALA A 29 2.86 -9.43 -6.38
CA ALA A 29 2.18 -8.29 -6.98
C ALA A 29 0.69 -8.34 -6.64
N GLY A 30 0.06 -7.17 -6.63
CA GLY A 30 -1.37 -7.08 -6.43
C GLY A 30 -1.90 -5.66 -6.46
N PRO A 31 -3.23 -5.52 -6.63
CA PRO A 31 -3.86 -4.22 -6.76
C PRO A 31 -3.78 -3.44 -5.45
N ILE A 32 -3.81 -2.11 -5.60
CA ILE A 32 -4.19 -1.20 -4.50
C ILE A 32 -5.55 -0.65 -4.89
N ILE A 33 -6.54 -0.84 -4.03
CA ILE A 33 -7.91 -0.37 -4.22
C ILE A 33 -8.12 0.83 -3.31
N ILE A 34 -8.45 1.99 -3.89
CA ILE A 34 -8.73 3.21 -3.13
C ILE A 34 -10.17 3.62 -3.40
N GLY A 35 -10.95 3.74 -2.34
CA GLY A 35 -12.34 4.14 -2.37
C GLY A 35 -12.55 5.62 -2.68
N THR A 36 -13.81 6.02 -2.59
CA THR A 36 -14.27 7.39 -2.83
C THR A 36 -14.01 8.27 -1.61
N ASN A 37 -13.72 9.56 -1.84
CA ASN A 37 -13.49 10.55 -0.76
C ASN A 37 -12.34 10.21 0.21
N VAL A 38 -11.36 9.43 -0.24
CA VAL A 38 -10.14 9.15 0.54
C VAL A 38 -9.15 10.31 0.46
N TRP A 39 -8.56 10.70 1.58
CA TRP A 39 -7.42 11.63 1.64
C TRP A 39 -6.15 10.91 2.09
N ILE A 40 -5.11 10.93 1.26
CA ILE A 40 -3.80 10.36 1.59
C ILE A 40 -2.82 11.49 1.94
N GLY A 41 -2.30 11.47 3.17
CA GLY A 41 -1.35 12.43 3.71
C GLY A 41 0.05 12.33 3.08
N ALA A 42 0.84 13.41 3.21
CA ALA A 42 2.12 13.53 2.51
C ALA A 42 3.10 12.44 2.96
N GLY A 43 3.86 11.88 2.02
CA GLY A 43 4.88 10.87 2.33
C GLY A 43 4.33 9.50 2.76
N ALA A 44 3.01 9.26 2.71
CA ALA A 44 2.46 7.95 3.03
C ALA A 44 2.88 6.90 1.99
N ILE A 45 3.04 5.65 2.44
CA ILE A 45 3.43 4.50 1.61
C ILE A 45 2.31 3.46 1.70
N ILE A 46 1.80 3.03 0.55
CA ILE A 46 0.75 2.01 0.45
C ILE A 46 1.34 0.75 -0.18
N ALA A 47 1.28 -0.37 0.55
CA ALA A 47 1.82 -1.65 0.13
C ALA A 47 0.92 -2.37 -0.90
N PRO A 48 1.45 -3.39 -1.60
CA PRO A 48 0.64 -4.21 -2.52
C PRO A 48 -0.51 -4.91 -1.81
N ASN A 49 -1.60 -5.21 -2.53
CA ASN A 49 -2.76 -5.94 -2.02
C ASN A 49 -3.48 -5.26 -0.85
N VAL A 50 -3.60 -3.94 -0.89
CA VAL A 50 -4.31 -3.15 0.12
C VAL A 50 -5.57 -2.52 -0.46
N THR A 51 -6.65 -2.58 0.30
CA THR A 51 -7.91 -1.89 0.06
C THR A 51 -8.10 -0.79 1.11
N ILE A 52 -8.24 0.46 0.67
CA ILE A 52 -8.63 1.60 1.50
C ILE A 52 -10.07 1.94 1.13
N GLU A 53 -11.01 1.70 2.03
CA GLU A 53 -12.43 1.94 1.79
C GLU A 53 -12.79 3.43 1.83
N ASP A 54 -14.06 3.73 1.58
CA ASP A 54 -14.56 5.09 1.39
C ASP A 54 -14.38 5.98 2.63
N GLY A 55 -14.13 7.27 2.38
CA GLY A 55 -14.09 8.31 3.43
C GLY A 55 -12.89 8.23 4.38
N CYS A 56 -11.89 7.39 4.10
CA CYS A 56 -10.71 7.28 4.95
C CYS A 56 -9.78 8.51 4.82
N ILE A 57 -9.08 8.81 5.91
CA ILE A 57 -7.98 9.77 5.94
C ILE A 57 -6.73 8.98 6.32
N ILE A 58 -5.68 9.00 5.52
CA ILE A 58 -4.40 8.39 5.86
C ILE A 58 -3.47 9.48 6.36
N ALA A 59 -2.99 9.36 7.59
CA ALA A 59 -2.05 10.32 8.16
C ALA A 59 -0.73 10.43 7.35
N ALA A 60 -0.08 11.59 7.43
CA ALA A 60 1.18 11.83 6.76
C ALA A 60 2.29 10.90 7.29
N GLY A 61 3.11 10.34 6.40
CA GLY A 61 4.18 9.41 6.73
C GLY A 61 3.72 8.00 7.15
N SER A 62 2.42 7.69 7.09
CA SER A 62 1.91 6.36 7.43
C SER A 62 2.34 5.29 6.43
N MET A 63 2.58 4.07 6.94
CA MET A 63 2.79 2.85 6.15
C MET A 63 1.54 1.98 6.24
N ILE A 64 0.83 1.81 5.13
CA ILE A 64 -0.38 0.99 5.05
C ILE A 64 -0.03 -0.35 4.42
N TYR A 65 -0.17 -1.42 5.21
CA TYR A 65 0.19 -2.80 4.84
C TYR A 65 -0.97 -3.79 5.02
N GLN A 66 -2.16 -3.29 5.37
CA GLN A 66 -3.40 -4.04 5.52
C GLN A 66 -4.57 -3.15 5.06
N ASP A 67 -5.71 -3.78 4.82
CA ASP A 67 -6.94 -3.08 4.45
C ASP A 67 -7.39 -2.11 5.54
N ILE A 68 -7.93 -0.96 5.13
CA ILE A 68 -8.43 0.10 6.00
C ILE A 68 -9.94 0.23 5.80
N PRO A 69 -10.76 0.00 6.85
CA PRO A 69 -12.21 0.06 6.74
C PRO A 69 -12.73 1.50 6.63
N ALA A 70 -13.92 1.66 6.06
CA ALA A 70 -14.50 2.96 5.71
C ALA A 70 -14.56 3.92 6.92
N ASN A 71 -14.35 5.21 6.66
CA ASN A 71 -14.37 6.29 7.66
C ASN A 71 -13.31 6.17 8.77
N SER A 72 -12.18 5.54 8.49
CA SER A 72 -11.03 5.47 9.41
C SER A 72 -10.04 6.62 9.23
N LEU A 73 -9.18 6.84 10.25
CA LEU A 73 -8.02 7.74 10.24
C LEU A 73 -6.70 6.95 10.29
#